data_AF-A0A068L7S8-F1
#
_entry.id   AF-A0A068L7S8-F1
#
_cell.length_a   1.000
_cell.length_b   1.000
_cell.length_c   1.000
_cell.angle_alpha   90.00
_cell.angle_beta   90.00
_cell.angle_gamma   90.00
#
_symmetry.space_group_name_H-M   'P 1'
#
loop_
_entity.id
_entity.type
_entity.pdbx_description
1 polymer ?
#
loop_
_entity_poly.entity_id
_entity_poly.type
_entity_poly.pdbx_seq_one_letter_code
_entity_poly.pdbx_strand_id
1 'polypeptide(L)'
;LAANNIDFGVGSTLEFNGPLDGGGDIIHYHFKGAIANGNNATLNVNTKSLTAYHSTIGTVAEINIGADSFFTIDASAGDVTILNAQDINFRAQNSTLMLSNLTGVGVKNILLAADLVAPGADEGCVVFNGGMNGLNIGSNVAGTARNIGDGGGDKFNNLFIYNVVKVTDDVNLEGIKNVFIGNDAYFTSSTACNAGTIQINNATYAIDANNGNLNVPAGNIQFVHAGAQLVLQNSSENDRTITLGANIDPDNDGDGIVILNSVTAGKKLTIAGGKTFGGAHKLQAIVFKGAGNFGVAGTTFNATDIVLDITSQLELGATTANVVLLNDAVQLTQTGDIGGFLDFNARNGTVTLNNNVNVVRAVQNTGGTNNGTLIVLGASNLNSVNGIAMLKVGAGNVTIAKGGDVKIGEIQGTGTNTLTLPANFNLIGSINKTGGQALKLNFTNGGSVSGVVGTAANSVGDITTAGATSFASSVNAKGTVTLGGTTSFADTFTNTGAVTLAKGSITNFAKNVTATSFVANSATINFGNSLAFNS
;
A
#
# COMPACT_ATOMS: atom_id res chain seq x y z
N LEU A 1 5.36 -17.03 -45.27
CA LEU A 1 4.79 -18.17 -46.04
C LEU A 1 3.30 -18.27 -45.72
N ALA A 2 2.42 -18.17 -46.72
CA ALA A 2 0.96 -18.30 -46.57
C ALA A 2 0.46 -19.68 -47.01
N ALA A 3 1.12 -20.74 -46.55
CA ALA A 3 0.65 -22.11 -46.72
C ALA A 3 -0.21 -22.48 -45.51
N ASN A 4 -1.39 -23.06 -45.73
CA ASN A 4 -2.30 -23.44 -44.64
C ASN A 4 -1.73 -24.56 -43.77
N ASN A 5 -1.01 -25.52 -44.39
CA ASN A 5 -0.24 -26.56 -43.72
C ASN A 5 1.04 -26.86 -44.53
N ILE A 6 2.16 -27.11 -43.85
CA ILE A 6 3.36 -27.71 -44.46
C ILE A 6 3.42 -29.16 -43.98
N ASP A 7 3.38 -30.12 -44.90
CA ASP A 7 3.60 -31.53 -44.62
C ASP A 7 5.08 -31.86 -44.86
N PHE A 8 5.78 -32.31 -43.82
CA PHE A 8 7.22 -32.58 -43.89
C PHE A 8 7.55 -34.02 -44.29
N GLY A 9 6.58 -34.94 -44.35
CA GLY A 9 6.88 -36.35 -44.53
C GLY A 9 7.91 -36.88 -43.50
N VAL A 10 8.71 -37.88 -43.87
CA VAL A 10 9.68 -38.51 -42.95
C VAL A 10 11.05 -37.83 -43.05
N GLY A 11 11.43 -37.01 -42.07
CA GLY A 11 12.82 -36.55 -41.88
C GLY A 11 13.25 -35.26 -42.58
N SER A 12 12.33 -34.32 -42.86
CA SER A 12 12.63 -33.10 -43.61
C SER A 12 13.08 -31.92 -42.74
N THR A 13 13.89 -31.02 -43.30
CA THR A 13 14.34 -29.77 -42.67
C THR A 13 13.74 -28.55 -43.37
N LEU A 14 13.20 -27.60 -42.60
CA LEU A 14 12.79 -26.27 -43.09
C LEU A 14 13.68 -25.21 -42.47
N GLU A 15 14.26 -24.36 -43.32
CA GLU A 15 15.18 -23.32 -42.87
C GLU A 15 14.67 -21.93 -43.23
N PHE A 16 14.71 -21.03 -42.26
CA PHE A 16 14.51 -19.60 -42.44
C PHE A 16 15.87 -18.90 -42.29
N ASN A 17 16.58 -18.73 -43.40
CA ASN A 17 17.93 -18.14 -43.48
C ASN A 17 17.90 -16.64 -43.88
N GLY A 18 16.77 -15.98 -43.75
CA GLY A 18 16.53 -14.65 -44.33
C GLY A 18 17.46 -13.57 -43.78
N PRO A 19 18.18 -12.81 -44.65
CA PRO A 19 19.08 -11.73 -44.23
C PRO A 19 18.31 -10.52 -43.69
N LEU A 20 19.05 -9.49 -43.25
CA LEU A 20 18.52 -8.12 -43.19
C LEU A 20 18.09 -7.68 -44.61
N ASP A 21 17.21 -6.69 -44.70
CA ASP A 21 16.87 -6.13 -46.00
C ASP A 21 18.05 -5.37 -46.63
N GLY A 22 17.89 -4.90 -47.87
CA GLY A 22 18.95 -4.17 -48.59
C GLY A 22 19.36 -2.84 -47.94
N GLY A 23 18.65 -2.37 -46.90
CA GLY A 23 18.96 -1.19 -46.10
C GLY A 23 19.55 -1.50 -44.71
N GLY A 24 19.62 -2.78 -44.33
CA GLY A 24 20.09 -3.22 -43.01
C GLY A 24 18.98 -3.36 -41.96
N ASP A 25 17.71 -3.23 -42.34
CA ASP A 25 16.57 -3.39 -41.44
C ASP A 25 16.19 -4.87 -41.26
N ILE A 26 15.57 -5.19 -40.12
CA ILE A 26 15.11 -6.54 -39.80
C ILE A 26 13.92 -6.92 -40.69
N ILE A 27 14.05 -8.02 -41.44
CA ILE A 27 12.91 -8.62 -42.14
C ILE A 27 12.12 -9.48 -41.15
N HIS A 28 10.83 -9.20 -41.00
CA HIS A 28 9.91 -9.98 -40.18
C HIS A 28 9.25 -11.09 -41.00
N TYR A 29 9.63 -12.34 -40.72
CA TYR A 29 9.01 -13.50 -41.35
C TYR A 29 7.80 -13.97 -40.55
N HIS A 30 6.72 -14.27 -41.25
CA HIS A 30 5.49 -14.79 -40.64
C HIS A 30 5.13 -16.17 -41.21
N PHE A 31 4.91 -17.10 -40.30
CA PHE A 31 4.44 -18.45 -40.55
C PHE A 31 3.01 -18.59 -39.99
N LYS A 32 2.01 -18.70 -40.88
CA LYS A 32 0.57 -18.67 -40.51
C LYS A 32 -0.12 -20.04 -40.54
N GLY A 33 0.61 -21.10 -40.87
CA GLY A 33 0.07 -22.47 -40.97
C GLY A 33 0.52 -23.35 -39.80
N ALA A 34 0.08 -24.60 -39.79
CA ALA A 34 0.65 -25.64 -38.92
C ALA A 34 1.65 -26.51 -39.69
N ILE A 35 2.62 -27.08 -38.98
CA ILE A 35 3.45 -28.17 -39.49
C ILE A 35 2.75 -29.50 -39.21
N ALA A 36 2.37 -30.22 -40.26
CA ALA A 36 1.76 -31.54 -40.14
C ALA A 36 2.81 -32.64 -40.36
N ASN A 37 2.62 -33.79 -39.70
CA ASN A 37 3.48 -34.97 -39.78
C ASN A 37 4.97 -34.72 -39.47
N GLY A 38 5.32 -33.62 -38.81
CA GLY A 38 6.71 -33.25 -38.54
C GLY A 38 7.29 -33.93 -37.30
N ASN A 39 6.82 -35.14 -36.95
CA ASN A 39 7.33 -35.93 -35.83
C ASN A 39 8.81 -36.31 -35.98
N ASN A 40 9.38 -36.10 -37.18
CA ASN A 40 10.81 -36.22 -37.50
C ASN A 40 11.36 -34.97 -38.21
N ALA A 41 10.66 -33.83 -38.14
CA ALA A 41 11.01 -32.63 -38.87
C ALA A 41 11.83 -31.65 -38.02
N THR A 42 12.80 -30.99 -38.66
CA THR A 42 13.61 -29.93 -38.05
C THR A 42 13.26 -28.57 -38.64
N LEU A 43 12.99 -27.58 -37.78
CA LEU A 43 12.82 -26.18 -38.14
C LEU A 43 14.06 -25.39 -37.71
N ASN A 44 14.85 -24.88 -38.66
CA ASN A 44 15.99 -23.98 -38.39
C ASN A 44 15.56 -22.51 -38.56
N VAL A 45 15.62 -21.75 -37.47
CA VAL A 45 15.35 -20.32 -37.41
C VAL A 45 16.67 -19.56 -37.37
N ASN A 46 17.25 -19.28 -38.53
CA ASN A 46 18.51 -18.54 -38.68
C ASN A 46 18.27 -17.09 -39.14
N THR A 47 17.07 -16.56 -38.89
CA THR A 47 16.66 -15.21 -39.26
C THR A 47 16.44 -14.36 -38.03
N LYS A 48 16.62 -13.04 -38.17
CA LYS A 48 16.46 -12.08 -37.08
C LYS A 48 15.05 -12.02 -36.51
N SER A 49 14.02 -12.42 -37.26
CA SER A 49 12.64 -12.44 -36.77
C SER A 49 11.78 -13.44 -37.53
N LEU A 50 11.32 -14.49 -36.85
CA LEU A 50 10.30 -15.43 -37.34
C LEU A 50 9.17 -15.55 -36.32
N THR A 51 7.93 -15.27 -36.75
CA THR A 51 6.73 -15.42 -35.92
C THR A 51 5.82 -16.52 -36.46
N ALA A 52 5.49 -17.49 -35.62
CA ALA A 52 4.47 -18.49 -35.85
C ALA A 52 3.12 -18.03 -35.30
N TYR A 53 2.15 -17.81 -36.19
CA TYR A 53 0.76 -17.46 -35.92
C TYR A 53 -0.12 -18.68 -36.18
N HIS A 54 -0.12 -19.63 -35.26
CA HIS A 54 -1.02 -20.79 -35.31
C HIS A 54 -1.27 -21.34 -33.91
N SER A 55 -2.45 -21.88 -33.66
CA SER A 55 -2.87 -22.40 -32.35
C SER A 55 -2.10 -23.65 -31.84
N THR A 56 -1.11 -24.16 -32.58
CA THR A 56 -0.37 -25.37 -32.20
C THR A 56 1.08 -25.44 -32.71
N ILE A 57 1.53 -24.49 -33.56
CA ILE A 57 2.73 -24.55 -34.43
C ILE A 57 2.91 -25.83 -35.29
N GLY A 58 2.13 -26.89 -35.04
CA GLY A 58 2.23 -28.20 -35.67
C GLY A 58 2.98 -29.24 -34.83
N THR A 59 3.06 -30.48 -35.30
CA THR A 59 4.00 -31.46 -34.75
C THR A 59 5.36 -31.23 -35.41
N VAL A 60 6.33 -30.67 -34.66
CA VAL A 60 7.71 -30.45 -35.11
C VAL A 60 8.59 -31.16 -34.11
N ALA A 61 9.50 -32.01 -34.56
CA ALA A 61 10.37 -32.75 -33.64
C ALA A 61 11.40 -31.81 -33.00
N GLU A 62 12.02 -30.96 -33.83
CA GLU A 62 13.14 -30.12 -33.40
C GLU A 62 13.01 -28.70 -33.95
N ILE A 63 13.17 -27.70 -33.10
CA ILE A 63 13.20 -26.28 -33.44
C ILE A 63 14.54 -25.71 -33.00
N ASN A 64 15.34 -25.30 -33.96
CA ASN A 64 16.66 -24.73 -33.75
C ASN A 64 16.64 -23.22 -33.93
N ILE A 65 16.86 -22.47 -32.86
CA ILE A 65 16.98 -21.02 -32.89
C ILE A 65 18.47 -20.67 -33.04
N GLY A 66 18.82 -20.05 -34.16
CA GLY A 66 20.18 -19.65 -34.48
C GLY A 66 20.67 -18.47 -33.64
N ALA A 67 21.98 -18.17 -33.75
CA ALA A 67 22.58 -17.01 -33.12
C ALA A 67 21.91 -15.71 -33.56
N ASP A 68 21.71 -14.79 -32.60
CA ASP A 68 20.99 -13.52 -32.77
C ASP A 68 19.63 -13.66 -33.47
N SER A 69 19.00 -14.84 -33.39
CA SER A 69 17.73 -15.13 -34.04
C SER A 69 16.61 -15.12 -33.02
N PHE A 70 15.44 -14.68 -33.48
CA PHE A 70 14.27 -14.49 -32.64
C PHE A 70 13.11 -15.32 -33.19
N PHE A 71 12.73 -16.36 -32.45
CA PHE A 71 11.58 -17.17 -32.77
C PHE A 71 10.42 -16.83 -31.85
N THR A 72 9.29 -16.45 -32.43
CA THR A 72 8.08 -16.10 -31.70
C THR A 72 7.00 -17.15 -31.91
N ILE A 73 6.48 -17.68 -30.81
CA ILE A 73 5.23 -18.44 -30.78
C ILE A 73 4.15 -17.47 -30.31
N ASP A 74 3.25 -17.11 -31.23
CA ASP A 74 2.24 -16.09 -30.98
C ASP A 74 0.82 -16.68 -30.92
N ALA A 75 0.16 -16.45 -29.79
CA ALA A 75 -1.19 -16.94 -29.46
C ALA A 75 -2.32 -16.01 -29.96
N SER A 76 -2.03 -15.01 -30.80
CA SER A 76 -3.05 -14.06 -31.26
C SER A 76 -4.22 -14.72 -31.96
N ALA A 77 -3.98 -15.85 -32.64
CA ALA A 77 -5.01 -16.62 -33.34
C ALA A 77 -5.82 -17.57 -32.43
N GLY A 78 -5.38 -17.79 -31.19
CA GLY A 78 -5.95 -18.75 -30.25
C GLY A 78 -4.90 -19.30 -29.29
N ASP A 79 -5.35 -19.97 -28.24
CA ASP A 79 -4.44 -20.59 -27.27
C ASP A 79 -3.50 -21.59 -27.95
N VAL A 80 -2.25 -21.63 -27.50
CA VAL A 80 -1.20 -22.48 -28.07
C VAL A 80 -0.72 -23.48 -27.03
N THR A 81 -0.54 -24.74 -27.43
CA THR A 81 0.16 -25.73 -26.60
C THR A 81 1.51 -26.05 -27.25
N ILE A 82 2.60 -25.85 -26.51
CA ILE A 82 3.93 -26.36 -26.87
C ILE A 82 3.95 -27.83 -26.48
N LEU A 83 4.15 -28.71 -27.47
CA LEU A 83 3.99 -30.15 -27.34
C LEU A 83 5.22 -30.82 -26.71
N ASN A 84 5.03 -31.96 -26.04
CA ASN A 84 6.13 -32.70 -25.38
C ASN A 84 7.17 -33.24 -26.39
N ALA A 85 6.76 -33.50 -27.63
CA ALA A 85 7.66 -34.01 -28.67
C ALA A 85 8.45 -32.91 -29.42
N GLN A 86 8.44 -31.67 -28.92
CA GLN A 86 9.15 -30.52 -29.52
C GLN A 86 10.42 -30.20 -28.71
N ASP A 87 11.57 -30.54 -29.27
CA ASP A 87 12.86 -30.10 -28.74
C ASP A 87 13.14 -28.67 -29.24
N ILE A 88 13.22 -27.69 -28.34
CA ILE A 88 13.57 -26.29 -28.67
C ILE A 88 15.02 -26.03 -28.28
N ASN A 89 15.89 -25.98 -29.29
CA ASN A 89 17.33 -25.81 -29.15
C ASN A 89 17.71 -24.36 -29.40
N PHE A 90 18.46 -23.75 -28.48
CA PHE A 90 19.05 -22.43 -28.66
C PHE A 90 20.53 -22.63 -29.02
N ARG A 91 20.95 -22.19 -30.21
CA ARG A 91 22.28 -22.49 -30.75
C ARG A 91 23.36 -21.47 -30.36
N ALA A 92 23.01 -20.47 -29.55
CA ALA A 92 23.90 -19.45 -29.02
C ALA A 92 23.24 -18.68 -27.87
N GLN A 93 24.06 -17.97 -27.08
CA GLN A 93 23.62 -17.16 -25.93
C GLN A 93 22.52 -16.14 -26.24
N ASN A 94 22.56 -15.52 -27.41
CA ASN A 94 21.64 -14.48 -27.88
C ASN A 94 20.44 -15.03 -28.67
N SER A 95 20.31 -16.36 -28.80
CA SER A 95 19.11 -16.98 -29.36
C SER A 95 17.93 -16.70 -28.43
N THR A 96 16.80 -16.29 -28.99
CA THR A 96 15.65 -15.84 -28.20
C THR A 96 14.38 -16.54 -28.60
N LEU A 97 13.68 -17.11 -27.62
CA LEU A 97 12.32 -17.61 -27.75
C LEU A 97 11.36 -16.59 -27.14
N MET A 98 10.41 -16.13 -27.93
CA MET A 98 9.32 -15.26 -27.48
C MET A 98 8.00 -16.01 -27.46
N LEU A 99 7.31 -15.94 -26.33
CA LEU A 99 5.94 -16.37 -26.16
C LEU A 99 5.07 -15.12 -26.08
N SER A 100 4.08 -14.98 -26.98
CA SER A 100 3.37 -13.71 -27.11
C SER A 100 1.88 -13.81 -27.41
N ASN A 101 1.17 -12.72 -27.10
CA ASN A 101 -0.18 -12.42 -27.58
C ASN A 101 -0.19 -11.00 -28.17
N LEU A 102 0.51 -10.79 -29.29
CA LEU A 102 0.78 -9.44 -29.80
C LEU A 102 -0.50 -8.71 -30.26
N THR A 103 -1.42 -9.44 -30.90
CA THR A 103 -2.59 -8.88 -31.59
C THR A 103 -3.90 -9.61 -31.28
N GLY A 104 -3.88 -10.64 -30.43
CA GLY A 104 -5.07 -11.44 -30.16
C GLY A 104 -6.13 -10.69 -29.39
N VAL A 105 -7.40 -11.07 -29.60
CA VAL A 105 -8.53 -10.50 -28.87
C VAL A 105 -8.68 -11.21 -27.51
N GLY A 106 -8.60 -10.44 -26.44
CA GLY A 106 -8.64 -10.94 -25.06
C GLY A 106 -7.34 -11.63 -24.61
N VAL A 107 -7.32 -12.06 -23.35
CA VAL A 107 -6.19 -12.83 -22.78
C VAL A 107 -6.07 -14.17 -23.51
N LYS A 108 -4.84 -14.59 -23.82
CA LYS A 108 -4.53 -15.88 -24.44
C LYS A 108 -3.61 -16.72 -23.57
N ASN A 109 -3.64 -18.02 -23.80
CA ASN A 109 -2.82 -18.98 -23.07
C ASN A 109 -1.73 -19.57 -23.98
N ILE A 110 -0.52 -19.70 -23.44
CA ILE A 110 0.50 -20.60 -23.96
C ILE A 110 0.76 -21.67 -22.89
N LEU A 111 0.48 -22.92 -23.25
CA LEU A 111 0.52 -24.06 -22.35
C LEU A 111 1.71 -24.96 -22.65
N LEU A 112 2.45 -25.36 -21.61
CA LEU A 112 3.61 -26.23 -21.70
C LEU A 112 3.21 -27.69 -21.49
N ALA A 113 3.47 -28.55 -22.48
CA ALA A 113 3.27 -30.00 -22.35
C ALA A 113 4.45 -30.73 -21.71
N ALA A 114 5.62 -30.11 -21.68
CA ALA A 114 6.84 -30.58 -21.04
C ALA A 114 7.65 -29.37 -20.54
N ASP A 115 8.71 -29.63 -19.78
CA ASP A 115 9.65 -28.59 -19.34
C ASP A 115 10.30 -27.91 -20.57
N LEU A 116 10.46 -26.59 -20.50
CA LEU A 116 11.21 -25.86 -21.49
C LEU A 116 12.69 -25.85 -21.07
N VAL A 117 13.49 -26.70 -21.70
CA VAL A 117 14.88 -26.93 -21.30
C VAL A 117 15.79 -25.77 -21.72
N ALA A 118 16.68 -25.34 -20.81
CA ALA A 118 17.69 -24.34 -21.13
C ALA A 118 18.80 -24.97 -21.99
N PRO A 119 19.39 -24.20 -22.92
CA PRO A 119 20.34 -24.74 -23.91
C PRO A 119 21.73 -25.12 -23.39
N GLY A 120 22.10 -24.65 -22.19
CA GLY A 120 23.46 -24.76 -21.66
C GLY A 120 23.76 -23.65 -20.65
N ALA A 121 24.91 -23.73 -19.97
CA ALA A 121 25.34 -22.72 -19.00
C ALA A 121 25.40 -21.32 -19.64
N ASP A 122 24.67 -20.36 -19.06
CA ASP A 122 24.61 -18.95 -19.47
C ASP A 122 24.09 -18.69 -20.90
N GLU A 123 23.30 -19.59 -21.47
CA GLU A 123 22.79 -19.48 -22.83
C GLU A 123 21.27 -19.32 -22.92
N GLY A 124 20.80 -18.61 -23.97
CA GLY A 124 19.38 -18.46 -24.31
C GLY A 124 18.63 -17.37 -23.52
N CYS A 125 17.74 -16.68 -24.23
CA CYS A 125 16.82 -15.70 -23.66
C CYS A 125 15.37 -16.11 -23.91
N VAL A 126 14.51 -15.87 -22.93
CA VAL A 126 13.07 -16.05 -23.05
C VAL A 126 12.38 -14.70 -22.91
N VAL A 127 11.35 -14.47 -23.73
CA VAL A 127 10.54 -13.25 -23.68
C VAL A 127 9.08 -13.63 -23.52
N PHE A 128 8.39 -13.06 -22.53
CA PHE A 128 6.93 -13.12 -22.44
C PHE A 128 6.35 -11.75 -22.78
N ASN A 129 5.40 -11.72 -23.72
CA ASN A 129 4.77 -10.48 -24.13
C ASN A 129 3.25 -10.62 -24.22
N GLY A 130 2.56 -9.96 -23.29
CA GLY A 130 1.10 -9.96 -23.23
C GLY A 130 0.38 -9.26 -24.38
N GLY A 131 1.10 -8.45 -25.16
CA GLY A 131 0.48 -7.44 -26.03
C GLY A 131 -0.54 -6.59 -25.28
N MET A 132 -1.54 -6.09 -25.98
CA MET A 132 -2.57 -5.21 -25.39
C MET A 132 -3.52 -5.93 -24.43
N ASN A 133 -3.73 -7.23 -24.62
CA ASN A 133 -4.82 -7.97 -23.98
C ASN A 133 -4.37 -8.98 -22.93
N GLY A 134 -3.08 -9.24 -22.80
CA GLY A 134 -2.47 -10.10 -21.79
C GLY A 134 -2.18 -11.52 -22.25
N LEU A 135 -1.22 -12.17 -21.59
CA LEU A 135 -0.78 -13.54 -21.85
C LEU A 135 -0.67 -14.34 -20.54
N ASN A 136 -1.22 -15.55 -20.55
CA ASN A 136 -0.99 -16.54 -19.50
C ASN A 136 0.01 -17.59 -19.99
N ILE A 137 0.98 -17.92 -19.15
CA ILE A 137 1.89 -19.07 -19.33
C ILE A 137 1.53 -20.11 -18.27
N GLY A 138 1.23 -21.35 -18.69
CA GLY A 138 0.81 -22.41 -17.78
C GLY A 138 1.14 -23.83 -18.23
N SER A 139 0.77 -24.83 -17.43
CA SER A 139 0.84 -26.23 -17.84
C SER A 139 -0.38 -26.64 -18.67
N ASN A 140 -0.17 -27.54 -19.63
CA ASN A 140 -1.28 -28.13 -20.38
C ASN A 140 -2.08 -29.16 -19.56
N VAL A 141 -1.52 -29.65 -18.46
CA VAL A 141 -2.15 -30.61 -17.56
C VAL A 141 -2.20 -30.00 -16.17
N ALA A 142 -3.42 -29.69 -15.71
CA ALA A 142 -3.67 -29.08 -14.42
C ALA A 142 -2.98 -29.84 -13.28
N GLY A 143 -2.31 -29.10 -12.40
CA GLY A 143 -1.58 -29.65 -11.24
C GLY A 143 -0.28 -30.37 -11.60
N THR A 144 0.12 -30.42 -12.87
CA THR A 144 1.43 -30.96 -13.27
C THR A 144 2.40 -29.83 -13.49
N ALA A 145 3.38 -29.69 -12.59
CA ALA A 145 4.40 -28.67 -12.69
C ALA A 145 5.21 -28.77 -14.00
N ARG A 146 5.62 -27.62 -14.52
CA ARG A 146 6.47 -27.42 -15.69
C ARG A 146 7.58 -26.45 -15.34
N ASN A 147 8.81 -26.82 -15.61
CA ASN A 147 9.95 -25.94 -15.41
C ASN A 147 10.22 -25.16 -16.70
N ILE A 148 10.57 -23.88 -16.55
CA ILE A 148 11.24 -23.11 -17.60
C ILE A 148 12.69 -22.96 -17.17
N GLY A 149 13.54 -23.73 -17.83
CA GLY A 149 14.91 -24.04 -17.44
C GLY A 149 14.98 -25.26 -16.51
N ASP A 150 15.99 -25.28 -15.64
CA ASP A 150 16.36 -26.33 -14.69
C ASP A 150 15.20 -27.18 -14.11
N GLY A 151 14.99 -28.35 -14.73
CA GLY A 151 14.46 -29.58 -14.15
C GLY A 151 15.58 -30.58 -13.79
N GLY A 152 16.74 -30.08 -13.36
CA GLY A 152 17.98 -30.81 -13.06
C GLY A 152 19.24 -30.37 -13.84
N GLY A 153 19.33 -29.12 -14.35
CA GLY A 153 20.36 -28.69 -15.32
C GLY A 153 20.65 -27.18 -15.38
N ASP A 154 20.98 -26.67 -16.57
CA ASP A 154 21.37 -25.26 -16.80
C ASP A 154 20.20 -24.26 -16.72
N LYS A 155 20.53 -22.96 -16.62
CA LYS A 155 19.55 -21.85 -16.50
C LYS A 155 19.53 -20.97 -17.74
N PHE A 156 18.35 -20.48 -18.13
CA PHE A 156 18.24 -19.38 -19.07
C PHE A 156 18.87 -18.12 -18.48
N ASN A 157 19.62 -17.39 -19.31
CA ASN A 157 20.31 -16.19 -18.85
C ASN A 157 19.32 -15.09 -18.45
N ASN A 158 18.32 -14.83 -19.28
CA ASN A 158 17.37 -13.74 -19.09
C ASN A 158 15.93 -14.16 -19.42
N LEU A 159 15.00 -13.69 -18.58
CA LEU A 159 13.58 -13.60 -18.88
C LEU A 159 13.18 -12.13 -18.98
N PHE A 160 12.65 -11.72 -20.12
CA PHE A 160 12.09 -10.39 -20.33
C PHE A 160 10.57 -10.43 -20.29
N ILE A 161 9.96 -9.56 -19.50
CA ILE A 161 8.50 -9.42 -19.43
C ILE A 161 8.07 -8.09 -20.03
N TYR A 162 7.13 -8.15 -20.96
CA TYR A 162 6.51 -6.98 -21.59
C TYR A 162 4.98 -7.07 -21.50
N ASN A 163 4.34 -5.91 -21.25
CA ASN A 163 2.89 -5.79 -21.08
C ASN A 163 2.36 -6.69 -19.95
N VAL A 164 1.11 -7.15 -20.05
CA VAL A 164 0.44 -7.93 -18.99
C VAL A 164 0.73 -9.42 -19.17
N VAL A 165 1.46 -10.02 -18.23
CA VAL A 165 1.82 -11.45 -18.25
C VAL A 165 1.48 -12.09 -16.91
N LYS A 166 0.84 -13.25 -16.94
CA LYS A 166 0.59 -14.08 -15.77
C LYS A 166 1.21 -15.46 -15.95
N VAL A 167 2.01 -15.89 -14.97
CA VAL A 167 2.51 -17.26 -14.86
C VAL A 167 1.67 -17.97 -13.80
N THR A 168 1.06 -19.10 -14.18
CA THR A 168 0.28 -19.95 -13.27
C THR A 168 1.19 -20.71 -12.31
N ASP A 169 0.60 -21.26 -11.26
CA ASP A 169 1.30 -21.96 -10.18
C ASP A 169 1.96 -23.27 -10.59
N ASP A 170 1.49 -23.86 -11.69
CA ASP A 170 2.06 -25.06 -12.30
C ASP A 170 3.26 -24.77 -13.22
N VAL A 171 3.77 -23.54 -13.23
CA VAL A 171 5.01 -23.18 -13.93
C VAL A 171 6.04 -22.65 -12.94
N ASN A 172 7.22 -23.27 -12.96
CA ASN A 172 8.36 -22.91 -12.14
C ASN A 172 9.39 -22.10 -12.95
N LEU A 173 9.89 -21.02 -12.35
CA LEU A 173 10.89 -20.12 -12.95
C LEU A 173 12.27 -20.20 -12.25
N GLU A 174 12.54 -21.26 -11.47
CA GLU A 174 13.85 -21.50 -10.83
C GLU A 174 15.00 -21.63 -11.84
N GLY A 175 14.69 -22.07 -13.05
CA GLY A 175 15.60 -22.16 -14.19
C GLY A 175 15.92 -20.83 -14.88
N ILE A 176 15.51 -19.69 -14.31
CA ILE A 176 15.83 -18.35 -14.82
C ILE A 176 16.90 -17.69 -13.95
N LYS A 177 17.97 -17.18 -14.58
CA LYS A 177 19.04 -16.47 -13.88
C LYS A 177 18.69 -15.02 -13.57
N ASN A 178 18.16 -14.28 -14.54
CA ASN A 178 17.77 -12.87 -14.38
C ASN A 178 16.38 -12.61 -14.95
N VAL A 179 15.58 -11.80 -14.26
CA VAL A 179 14.26 -11.34 -14.71
C VAL A 179 14.28 -9.83 -14.89
N PHE A 180 13.81 -9.37 -16.04
CA PHE A 180 13.67 -7.96 -16.36
C PHE A 180 12.21 -7.67 -16.70
N ILE A 181 11.57 -6.84 -15.88
CA ILE A 181 10.17 -6.44 -16.06
C ILE A 181 10.20 -5.05 -16.70
N GLY A 182 9.87 -4.98 -17.99
CA GLY A 182 9.95 -3.77 -18.79
C GLY A 182 8.94 -2.71 -18.37
N ASN A 183 9.15 -1.46 -18.79
CA ASN A 183 8.24 -0.35 -18.49
C ASN A 183 6.78 -0.68 -18.86
N ASP A 184 5.87 -0.23 -18.01
CA ASP A 184 4.42 -0.41 -18.12
C ASP A 184 3.96 -1.88 -18.13
N ALA A 185 4.85 -2.84 -17.88
CA ALA A 185 4.50 -4.24 -17.75
C ALA A 185 3.81 -4.54 -16.41
N TYR A 186 2.95 -5.54 -16.42
CA TYR A 186 2.32 -6.10 -15.23
C TYR A 186 2.56 -7.60 -15.21
N PHE A 187 3.55 -8.02 -14.44
CA PHE A 187 3.94 -9.42 -14.30
C PHE A 187 3.32 -10.01 -13.04
N THR A 188 2.51 -11.06 -13.17
CA THR A 188 1.98 -11.83 -12.02
C THR A 188 2.56 -13.23 -12.00
N SER A 189 3.03 -13.68 -10.85
CA SER A 189 3.38 -15.08 -10.62
C SER A 189 2.71 -15.61 -9.35
N SER A 190 2.24 -16.86 -9.41
CA SER A 190 1.67 -17.56 -8.25
C SER A 190 2.74 -18.32 -7.45
N THR A 191 3.98 -18.29 -7.93
CA THR A 191 5.20 -18.76 -7.30
C THR A 191 6.20 -17.61 -7.26
N ALA A 192 7.00 -17.50 -6.20
CA ALA A 192 8.03 -16.48 -6.15
C ALA A 192 9.18 -16.88 -7.10
N CYS A 193 9.51 -16.01 -8.07
CA CYS A 193 10.69 -16.24 -8.89
C CYS A 193 11.97 -16.21 -8.03
N ASN A 194 12.83 -17.21 -8.18
CA ASN A 194 14.11 -17.33 -7.48
C ASN A 194 15.30 -17.05 -8.42
N ALA A 195 15.18 -15.96 -9.18
CA ALA A 195 16.26 -15.46 -10.03
C ALA A 195 17.35 -14.76 -9.19
N GLY A 196 18.57 -14.75 -9.70
CA GLY A 196 19.71 -14.03 -9.12
C GLY A 196 19.51 -12.51 -9.12
N THR A 197 18.80 -11.99 -10.13
CA THR A 197 18.38 -10.58 -10.19
C THR A 197 16.94 -10.50 -10.70
N ILE A 198 16.11 -9.66 -10.07
CA ILE A 198 14.76 -9.32 -10.52
C ILE A 198 14.68 -7.79 -10.61
N GLN A 199 14.77 -7.25 -11.82
CA GLN A 199 14.70 -5.82 -12.07
C GLN A 199 13.28 -5.40 -12.41
N ILE A 200 12.73 -4.51 -11.59
CA ILE A 200 11.44 -3.86 -11.82
C ILE A 200 11.74 -2.45 -12.33
N ASN A 201 11.46 -2.20 -13.61
CA ASN A 201 11.54 -0.84 -14.18
C ASN A 201 10.30 -0.03 -13.75
N ASN A 202 9.81 0.92 -14.55
CA ASN A 202 8.54 1.59 -14.26
C ASN A 202 7.34 0.65 -14.52
N ALA A 203 7.19 -0.39 -13.69
CA ALA A 203 6.37 -1.56 -13.95
C ALA A 203 5.88 -2.20 -12.64
N THR A 204 5.05 -3.24 -12.75
CA THR A 204 4.54 -3.99 -11.60
C THR A 204 4.96 -5.45 -11.64
N TYR A 205 5.51 -5.95 -10.53
CA TYR A 205 5.67 -7.36 -10.23
C TYR A 205 4.72 -7.76 -9.10
N ALA A 206 3.78 -8.67 -9.38
CA ALA A 206 2.83 -9.20 -8.40
C ALA A 206 3.12 -10.66 -8.08
N ILE A 207 3.32 -10.95 -6.79
CA ILE A 207 3.49 -12.29 -6.24
C ILE A 207 2.21 -12.63 -5.47
N ASP A 208 1.46 -13.62 -5.95
CA ASP A 208 0.15 -13.99 -5.42
C ASP A 208 0.18 -15.32 -4.68
N ALA A 209 -0.07 -15.28 -3.37
CA ALA A 209 -0.22 -16.46 -2.52
C ALA A 209 -1.59 -17.15 -2.69
N ASN A 210 -2.16 -17.17 -3.90
CA ASN A 210 -3.50 -17.73 -4.15
C ASN A 210 -3.59 -19.23 -3.79
N ASN A 211 -2.54 -19.99 -4.10
CA ASN A 211 -2.54 -21.45 -4.05
C ASN A 211 -1.74 -22.02 -2.86
N GLY A 212 -1.10 -21.17 -2.05
CA GLY A 212 -0.33 -21.61 -0.90
C GLY A 212 0.43 -20.47 -0.24
N ASN A 213 1.07 -20.78 0.87
CA ASN A 213 2.06 -19.87 1.47
C ASN A 213 3.29 -19.81 0.56
N LEU A 214 3.93 -18.64 0.51
CA LEU A 214 5.07 -18.40 -0.38
C LEU A 214 6.29 -17.95 0.42
N ASN A 215 7.47 -18.34 -0.08
CA ASN A 215 8.75 -17.82 0.36
C ASN A 215 9.32 -16.94 -0.74
N VAL A 216 9.62 -15.68 -0.44
CA VAL A 216 10.19 -14.72 -1.38
C VAL A 216 11.64 -14.47 -0.99
N PRO A 217 12.64 -14.85 -1.81
CA PRO A 217 14.05 -14.67 -1.46
C PRO A 217 14.44 -13.18 -1.31
N ALA A 218 13.64 -12.26 -1.87
CA ALA A 218 13.58 -10.81 -1.66
C ALA A 218 14.85 -9.98 -1.93
N GLY A 219 16.04 -10.44 -1.55
CA GLY A 219 17.30 -9.69 -1.64
C GLY A 219 17.82 -9.47 -3.06
N ASN A 220 17.15 -10.06 -4.06
CA ASN A 220 17.50 -9.94 -5.47
C ASN A 220 16.54 -9.00 -6.22
N ILE A 221 15.55 -8.40 -5.54
CA ILE A 221 14.56 -7.51 -6.14
C ILE A 221 15.13 -6.09 -6.17
N GLN A 222 15.23 -5.51 -7.37
CA GLN A 222 15.76 -4.17 -7.62
C GLN A 222 14.67 -3.26 -8.18
N PHE A 223 14.48 -2.09 -7.56
CA PHE A 223 13.61 -1.04 -8.07
C PHE A 223 14.45 -0.06 -8.88
N VAL A 224 14.29 -0.06 -10.19
CA VAL A 224 15.05 0.79 -11.12
C VAL A 224 14.38 2.17 -11.31
N HIS A 225 13.21 2.37 -10.72
CA HIS A 225 12.40 3.59 -10.86
C HIS A 225 11.54 3.86 -9.63
N ALA A 226 11.25 5.13 -9.34
CA ALA A 226 10.32 5.55 -8.29
C ALA A 226 8.91 4.95 -8.42
N GLY A 227 8.44 4.76 -9.66
CA GLY A 227 7.15 4.13 -9.97
C GLY A 227 7.18 2.60 -10.05
N ALA A 228 8.33 1.95 -9.84
CA ALA A 228 8.43 0.50 -9.83
C ALA A 228 7.64 -0.11 -8.67
N GLN A 229 6.84 -1.15 -8.91
CA GLN A 229 5.93 -1.70 -7.90
C GLN A 229 6.18 -3.19 -7.66
N LEU A 230 6.33 -3.56 -6.39
CA LEU A 230 6.25 -4.93 -5.92
C LEU A 230 4.93 -5.13 -5.18
N VAL A 231 4.06 -6.00 -5.68
CA VAL A 231 2.80 -6.37 -5.05
C VAL A 231 2.96 -7.74 -4.39
N LEU A 232 2.77 -7.79 -3.08
CA LEU A 232 2.66 -9.03 -2.32
C LEU A 232 1.18 -9.22 -1.98
N GLN A 233 0.54 -10.23 -2.55
CA GLN A 233 -0.91 -10.36 -2.47
C GLN A 233 -1.39 -11.72 -1.98
N ASN A 234 -2.55 -11.69 -1.32
CA ASN A 234 -3.38 -12.86 -1.08
C ASN A 234 -4.72 -12.65 -1.79
N SER A 235 -4.90 -13.30 -2.94
CA SER A 235 -6.20 -13.40 -3.62
C SER A 235 -6.99 -14.66 -3.29
N SER A 236 -6.48 -15.50 -2.38
CA SER A 236 -7.12 -16.76 -2.03
C SER A 236 -8.31 -16.59 -1.09
N GLU A 237 -9.15 -17.63 -1.03
CA GLU A 237 -10.22 -17.78 -0.05
C GLU A 237 -9.71 -18.29 1.32
N ASN A 238 -8.40 -18.29 1.56
CA ASN A 238 -7.76 -18.72 2.79
C ASN A 238 -6.83 -17.65 3.35
N ASP A 239 -6.46 -17.78 4.61
CA ASP A 239 -5.36 -16.99 5.16
C ASP A 239 -4.04 -17.46 4.56
N ARG A 240 -3.18 -16.50 4.22
CA ARG A 240 -1.90 -16.78 3.56
C ARG A 240 -0.77 -16.03 4.20
N THR A 241 0.39 -16.66 4.15
CA THR A 241 1.65 -16.10 4.61
C THR A 241 2.60 -15.99 3.44
N ILE A 242 3.17 -14.79 3.29
CA ILE A 242 4.34 -14.54 2.45
C ILE A 242 5.52 -14.30 3.39
N THR A 243 6.51 -15.19 3.34
CA THR A 243 7.73 -15.10 4.16
C THR A 243 8.85 -14.46 3.35
N LEU A 244 9.41 -13.37 3.84
CA LEU A 244 10.55 -12.70 3.21
C LEU A 244 11.86 -13.32 3.68
N GLY A 245 12.72 -13.73 2.74
CA GLY A 245 14.05 -14.27 2.99
C GLY A 245 15.07 -13.20 3.36
N ALA A 246 14.90 -11.99 2.85
CA ALA A 246 15.76 -10.83 3.08
C ALA A 246 14.95 -9.53 3.14
N ASN A 247 15.62 -8.42 3.44
CA ASN A 247 15.00 -7.10 3.33
C ASN A 247 14.68 -6.77 1.86
N ILE A 248 13.72 -5.87 1.65
CA ILE A 248 13.41 -5.31 0.34
C ILE A 248 13.91 -3.88 0.35
N ASP A 249 15.06 -3.66 -0.29
CA ASP A 249 15.80 -2.41 -0.24
C ASP A 249 15.83 -1.82 -1.66
N PRO A 250 15.38 -0.57 -1.87
CA PRO A 250 15.60 0.10 -3.13
C PRO A 250 17.07 0.51 -3.27
N ASP A 251 17.53 0.70 -4.51
CA ASP A 251 18.91 1.12 -4.79
C ASP A 251 19.13 2.59 -4.41
N ASN A 252 18.09 3.43 -4.42
CA ASN A 252 18.12 4.83 -3.98
C ASN A 252 16.91 5.19 -3.10
N ASP A 253 17.05 6.25 -2.32
CA ASP A 253 15.93 6.82 -1.58
C ASP A 253 14.82 7.31 -2.51
N GLY A 254 13.58 6.93 -2.22
CA GLY A 254 12.41 7.31 -3.00
C GLY A 254 12.18 6.46 -4.25
N ASP A 255 13.00 5.43 -4.48
CA ASP A 255 12.72 4.40 -5.47
C ASP A 255 11.77 3.34 -4.91
N GLY A 256 10.92 2.79 -5.78
CA GLY A 256 10.08 1.65 -5.47
C GLY A 256 8.86 1.91 -4.57
N ILE A 257 7.79 1.18 -4.88
CA ILE A 257 6.56 1.09 -4.11
C ILE A 257 6.32 -0.37 -3.78
N VAL A 258 6.05 -0.65 -2.50
CA VAL A 258 5.59 -1.99 -2.09
C VAL A 258 4.10 -1.93 -1.79
N ILE A 259 3.33 -2.82 -2.39
CA ILE A 259 1.89 -2.95 -2.17
C ILE A 259 1.62 -4.26 -1.45
N LEU A 260 1.06 -4.19 -0.25
CA LEU A 260 0.55 -5.34 0.50
C LEU A 260 -0.95 -5.43 0.25
N ASN A 261 -1.38 -6.43 -0.53
CA ASN A 261 -2.75 -6.52 -1.04
C ASN A 261 -3.48 -7.75 -0.47
N SER A 262 -4.30 -7.53 0.54
CA SER A 262 -5.18 -8.57 1.10
C SER A 262 -6.54 -8.46 0.42
N VAL A 263 -6.73 -9.19 -0.69
CA VAL A 263 -7.84 -8.95 -1.63
C VAL A 263 -9.18 -9.34 -1.01
N THR A 264 -9.25 -10.55 -0.46
CA THR A 264 -10.50 -11.20 -0.08
C THR A 264 -10.93 -10.80 1.33
N ALA A 265 -12.15 -10.29 1.47
CA ALA A 265 -12.72 -9.88 2.74
C ALA A 265 -12.74 -11.02 3.77
N GLY A 266 -12.35 -10.71 5.02
CA GLY A 266 -12.28 -11.70 6.10
C GLY A 266 -11.12 -12.69 6.01
N LYS A 267 -10.28 -12.62 4.96
CA LYS A 267 -9.03 -13.38 4.84
C LYS A 267 -7.86 -12.52 5.24
N LYS A 268 -6.75 -13.14 5.64
CA LYS A 268 -5.56 -12.45 6.13
C LYS A 268 -4.38 -12.64 5.20
N LEU A 269 -3.67 -11.55 4.89
CA LEU A 269 -2.32 -11.58 4.37
C LEU A 269 -1.35 -11.37 5.53
N THR A 270 -0.52 -12.36 5.82
CA THR A 270 0.56 -12.27 6.81
C THR A 270 1.89 -12.09 6.09
N ILE A 271 2.65 -11.05 6.45
CA ILE A 271 4.03 -10.88 6.04
C ILE A 271 4.92 -11.37 7.18
N ALA A 272 5.75 -12.37 6.88
CA ALA A 272 6.63 -13.03 7.85
C ALA A 272 8.10 -12.85 7.49
N GLY A 273 8.99 -13.32 8.38
CA GLY A 273 10.44 -13.28 8.22
C GLY A 273 11.14 -12.17 9.01
N GLY A 274 10.39 -11.26 9.64
CA GLY A 274 10.95 -10.19 10.48
C GLY A 274 11.85 -9.24 9.71
N LYS A 275 11.56 -9.05 8.41
CA LYS A 275 12.37 -8.25 7.49
C LYS A 275 11.87 -6.82 7.40
N THR A 276 12.71 -5.97 6.84
CA THR A 276 12.41 -4.57 6.60
C THR A 276 12.00 -4.35 5.15
N PHE A 277 10.96 -3.55 4.93
CA PHE A 277 10.69 -2.88 3.67
C PHE A 277 11.35 -1.50 3.72
N GLY A 278 12.44 -1.32 2.98
CA GLY A 278 13.33 -0.17 3.03
C GLY A 278 14.46 -0.34 4.07
N GLY A 279 15.61 -0.86 3.66
CA GLY A 279 16.78 -1.03 4.53
C GLY A 279 17.62 0.23 4.60
N ALA A 280 18.76 0.22 3.91
CA ALA A 280 19.66 1.38 3.84
C ALA A 280 19.00 2.59 3.17
N HIS A 281 18.10 2.33 2.22
CA HIS A 281 17.37 3.34 1.46
C HIS A 281 15.87 3.24 1.72
N LYS A 282 15.22 4.40 1.72
CA LYS A 282 13.77 4.51 1.94
C LYS A 282 13.00 4.22 0.67
N LEU A 283 11.98 3.38 0.77
CA LEU A 283 11.00 3.23 -0.31
C LEU A 283 10.23 4.54 -0.51
N GLN A 284 9.71 4.76 -1.73
CA GLN A 284 8.77 5.83 -1.97
C GLN A 284 7.55 5.67 -1.07
N ALA A 285 6.89 4.51 -1.18
CA ALA A 285 5.67 4.24 -0.44
C ALA A 285 5.51 2.76 -0.12
N ILE A 286 4.80 2.51 0.98
CA ILE A 286 4.22 1.20 1.28
C ILE A 286 2.71 1.37 1.31
N VAL A 287 2.01 0.61 0.47
CA VAL A 287 0.56 0.70 0.30
C VAL A 287 -0.10 -0.54 0.87
N PHE A 288 -1.00 -0.36 1.84
CA PHE A 288 -1.92 -1.40 2.27
C PHE A 288 -3.19 -1.29 1.43
N LYS A 289 -3.60 -2.40 0.80
CA LYS A 289 -4.74 -2.43 -0.12
C LYS A 289 -5.67 -3.63 0.10
N GLY A 290 -6.96 -3.40 -0.10
CA GLY A 290 -7.95 -4.47 -0.21
C GLY A 290 -8.86 -4.61 1.01
N ALA A 291 -9.66 -5.68 1.01
CA ALA A 291 -10.73 -5.90 1.98
C ALA A 291 -10.39 -6.92 3.07
N GLY A 292 -9.31 -7.67 2.90
CA GLY A 292 -8.82 -8.62 3.89
C GLY A 292 -7.99 -7.96 5.00
N ASN A 293 -7.76 -8.70 6.08
CA ASN A 293 -6.95 -8.29 7.21
C ASN A 293 -5.45 -8.44 6.92
N PHE A 294 -4.62 -7.82 7.75
CA PHE A 294 -3.16 -7.87 7.65
C PHE A 294 -2.52 -8.41 8.92
N GLY A 295 -1.45 -9.17 8.77
CA GLY A 295 -0.53 -9.56 9.84
C GLY A 295 0.88 -9.10 9.51
N VAL A 296 1.30 -7.98 10.08
CA VAL A 296 2.62 -7.37 9.82
C VAL A 296 3.45 -7.20 11.09
N ALA A 297 3.12 -7.94 12.15
CA ALA A 297 3.85 -7.91 13.40
C ALA A 297 5.30 -8.36 13.17
N GLY A 298 6.26 -7.56 13.66
CA GLY A 298 7.69 -7.81 13.50
C GLY A 298 8.27 -7.35 12.15
N THR A 299 7.45 -6.85 11.23
CA THR A 299 7.91 -6.19 10.00
C THR A 299 8.24 -4.74 10.28
N THR A 300 9.37 -4.25 9.76
CA THR A 300 9.73 -2.83 9.83
C THR A 300 9.43 -2.14 8.50
N PHE A 301 8.85 -0.94 8.56
CA PHE A 301 8.50 -0.14 7.40
C PHE A 301 9.31 1.16 7.38
N ASN A 302 10.16 1.32 6.37
CA ASN A 302 10.99 2.49 6.14
C ASN A 302 10.69 3.02 4.73
N ALA A 303 9.70 3.90 4.67
CA ALA A 303 9.27 4.57 3.46
C ALA A 303 9.05 6.05 3.75
N THR A 304 8.85 6.84 2.69
CA THR A 304 8.36 8.21 2.84
C THR A 304 6.92 8.19 3.34
N ASP A 305 6.07 7.38 2.70
CA ASP A 305 4.65 7.28 3.00
C ASP A 305 4.20 5.84 3.26
N ILE A 306 3.34 5.67 4.26
CA ILE A 306 2.48 4.50 4.44
C ILE A 306 1.07 4.93 4.02
N VAL A 307 0.57 4.31 2.97
CA VAL A 307 -0.71 4.65 2.33
C VAL A 307 -1.74 3.57 2.65
N LEU A 308 -2.90 3.99 3.14
CA LEU A 308 -3.98 3.09 3.57
C LEU A 308 -5.17 3.18 2.61
N ASP A 309 -5.26 2.21 1.69
CA ASP A 309 -6.41 1.97 0.81
C ASP A 309 -7.10 0.64 1.18
N ILE A 310 -7.50 0.55 2.44
CA ILE A 310 -8.10 -0.65 3.02
C ILE A 310 -9.54 -0.41 3.43
N THR A 311 -10.35 -1.45 3.37
CA THR A 311 -11.69 -1.48 3.97
C THR A 311 -11.75 -2.35 5.23
N SER A 312 -10.60 -2.84 5.67
CA SER A 312 -10.43 -3.72 6.83
C SER A 312 -9.72 -3.00 7.99
N GLN A 313 -9.39 -3.75 9.03
CA GLN A 313 -8.60 -3.27 10.15
C GLN A 313 -7.10 -3.53 9.92
N LEU A 314 -6.29 -2.54 10.29
CA LEU A 314 -4.84 -2.66 10.32
C LEU A 314 -4.32 -2.31 11.71
N GLU A 315 -3.46 -3.17 12.25
CA GLU A 315 -2.62 -2.84 13.39
C GLU A 315 -1.20 -2.53 12.89
N LEU A 316 -0.69 -1.34 13.21
CA LEU A 316 0.60 -0.86 12.74
C LEU A 316 1.50 -0.45 13.91
N GLY A 317 2.73 -0.96 13.90
CA GLY A 317 3.78 -0.59 14.86
C GLY A 317 4.35 0.81 14.62
N ALA A 318 5.40 1.16 15.36
CA ALA A 318 6.07 2.44 15.19
C ALA A 318 6.58 2.63 13.75
N THR A 319 6.48 3.86 13.24
CA THR A 319 6.94 4.22 11.89
C THR A 319 7.51 5.63 11.87
N THR A 320 8.48 5.88 10.99
CA THR A 320 8.97 7.24 10.71
C THR A 320 8.30 7.88 9.50
N ALA A 321 7.55 7.09 8.73
CA ALA A 321 6.82 7.52 7.54
C ALA A 321 5.64 8.43 7.90
N ASN A 322 5.14 9.17 6.91
CA ASN A 322 3.80 9.72 7.00
C ASN A 322 2.78 8.58 6.87
N VAL A 323 1.64 8.70 7.53
CA VAL A 323 0.51 7.78 7.40
C VAL A 323 -0.62 8.54 6.71
N VAL A 324 -1.03 8.08 5.53
CA VAL A 324 -2.00 8.77 4.67
C VAL A 324 -3.18 7.85 4.35
N LEU A 325 -4.41 8.33 4.59
CA LEU A 325 -5.63 7.59 4.29
C LEU A 325 -6.12 7.89 2.86
N LEU A 326 -6.46 6.85 2.10
CA LEU A 326 -7.11 6.97 0.79
C LEU A 326 -8.54 6.44 0.75
N ASN A 327 -8.97 5.74 1.80
CA ASN A 327 -10.29 5.13 1.89
C ASN A 327 -11.05 5.58 3.15
N ASP A 328 -12.36 5.80 3.03
CA ASP A 328 -13.22 6.20 4.15
C ASP A 328 -13.42 5.09 5.18
N ALA A 329 -13.27 3.83 4.76
CA ALA A 329 -13.47 2.67 5.61
C ALA A 329 -12.25 2.32 6.48
N VAL A 330 -11.12 3.04 6.35
CA VAL A 330 -9.89 2.74 7.09
C VAL A 330 -10.16 2.69 8.59
N GLN A 331 -9.77 1.59 9.22
CA GLN A 331 -9.70 1.43 10.66
C GLN A 331 -8.26 1.08 11.04
N LEU A 332 -7.50 2.07 11.51
CA LEU A 332 -6.11 1.90 11.94
C LEU A 332 -6.02 1.87 13.47
N THR A 333 -5.34 0.85 14.00
CA THR A 333 -4.83 0.85 15.38
C THR A 333 -3.31 1.00 15.33
N GLN A 334 -2.83 2.12 15.86
CA GLN A 334 -1.41 2.44 15.94
C GLN A 334 -0.88 2.04 17.32
N THR A 335 0.13 1.17 17.35
CA THR A 335 0.69 0.59 18.58
C THR A 335 2.05 1.18 18.97
N GLY A 336 2.68 1.95 18.09
CA GLY A 336 3.90 2.73 18.37
C GLY A 336 3.87 4.10 17.68
N ASP A 337 4.85 4.96 17.96
CA ASP A 337 4.83 6.35 17.50
C ASP A 337 4.74 6.50 15.96
N ILE A 338 4.05 7.57 15.53
CA ILE A 338 4.11 8.06 14.15
C ILE A 338 5.10 9.22 14.11
N GLY A 339 6.27 8.98 13.54
CA GLY A 339 7.33 9.98 13.36
C GLY A 339 7.03 11.01 12.26
N GLY A 340 6.23 10.62 11.25
CA GLY A 340 5.77 11.51 10.18
C GLY A 340 4.47 12.24 10.50
N PHE A 341 3.79 12.69 9.45
CA PHE A 341 2.41 13.20 9.55
C PHE A 341 1.41 12.06 9.70
N LEU A 342 0.29 12.33 10.38
CA LEU A 342 -0.92 11.55 10.24
C LEU A 342 -1.91 12.37 9.41
N ASP A 343 -2.19 11.96 8.18
CA ASP A 343 -3.05 12.68 7.26
C ASP A 343 -4.32 11.90 6.91
N PHE A 344 -5.46 12.45 7.32
CA PHE A 344 -6.77 11.91 6.97
C PHE A 344 -7.14 12.16 5.51
N ASN A 345 -6.51 13.11 4.82
CA ASN A 345 -6.64 13.35 3.37
C ASN A 345 -8.09 13.28 2.83
N ALA A 346 -8.97 14.08 3.43
CA ALA A 346 -10.41 14.15 3.21
C ALA A 346 -11.22 12.88 3.53
N ARG A 347 -10.65 11.91 4.22
CA ARG A 347 -11.31 10.63 4.51
C ARG A 347 -11.94 10.58 5.89
N ASN A 348 -13.02 9.81 5.97
CA ASN A 348 -13.79 9.59 7.21
C ASN A 348 -13.23 8.48 8.10
N GLY A 349 -12.07 7.93 7.78
CA GLY A 349 -11.47 6.81 8.51
C GLY A 349 -11.28 7.10 10.00
N THR A 350 -11.06 6.03 10.75
CA THR A 350 -10.78 6.08 12.19
C THR A 350 -9.34 5.66 12.44
N VAL A 351 -8.63 6.47 13.22
CA VAL A 351 -7.28 6.13 13.69
C VAL A 351 -7.30 6.10 15.20
N THR A 352 -6.88 4.98 15.78
CA THR A 352 -6.78 4.77 17.22
C THR A 352 -5.32 4.70 17.62
N LEU A 353 -4.88 5.58 18.51
CA LEU A 353 -3.57 5.55 19.14
C LEU A 353 -3.67 4.79 20.45
N ASN A 354 -2.85 3.75 20.61
CA ASN A 354 -2.71 3.06 21.89
C ASN A 354 -2.06 3.95 22.96
N ASN A 355 -1.99 3.45 24.19
CA ASN A 355 -1.36 4.17 25.29
C ASN A 355 0.12 4.47 24.99
N ASN A 356 0.55 5.70 25.29
CA ASN A 356 1.91 6.21 25.07
C ASN A 356 2.32 6.32 23.59
N VAL A 357 1.36 6.33 22.66
CA VAL A 357 1.62 6.55 21.23
C VAL A 357 1.51 8.02 20.88
N ASN A 358 2.54 8.57 20.26
CA ASN A 358 2.67 9.96 19.88
C ASN A 358 2.56 10.17 18.37
N VAL A 359 2.21 11.40 17.98
CA VAL A 359 2.34 11.88 16.59
C VAL A 359 3.32 13.04 16.61
N VAL A 360 4.52 12.81 16.06
CA VAL A 360 5.67 13.73 16.17
C VAL A 360 5.47 14.97 15.29
N ARG A 361 4.85 14.83 14.12
CA ARG A 361 4.47 15.96 13.26
C ARG A 361 2.99 16.32 13.45
N ALA A 362 2.28 16.69 12.41
CA ALA A 362 0.89 17.09 12.52
C ALA A 362 -0.07 15.90 12.31
N VAL A 363 -1.16 15.90 13.07
CA VAL A 363 -2.42 15.29 12.65
C VAL A 363 -3.14 16.32 11.80
N GLN A 364 -3.41 15.98 10.54
CA GLN A 364 -3.91 16.90 9.54
C GLN A 364 -4.93 16.25 8.60
N ASN A 365 -5.53 17.09 7.77
CA ASN A 365 -6.44 16.69 6.71
C ASN A 365 -6.19 17.61 5.52
N THR A 366 -5.36 17.18 4.57
CA THR A 366 -4.94 18.01 3.43
C THR A 366 -5.96 18.09 2.30
N GLY A 367 -6.87 17.12 2.18
CA GLY A 367 -7.77 16.98 1.04
C GLY A 367 -9.13 17.70 1.14
N GLY A 368 -9.52 18.28 2.29
CA GLY A 368 -10.87 18.86 2.43
C GLY A 368 -11.31 19.19 3.86
N THR A 369 -12.62 19.43 4.05
CA THR A 369 -13.22 19.84 5.33
C THR A 369 -13.10 18.77 6.43
N ASN A 370 -13.30 19.18 7.69
CA ASN A 370 -13.20 18.39 8.93
C ASN A 370 -13.77 16.96 8.84
N ASN A 371 -12.95 16.00 8.41
CA ASN A 371 -13.30 14.59 8.25
C ASN A 371 -12.40 13.74 9.16
N GLY A 372 -12.83 12.51 9.41
CA GLY A 372 -12.04 11.52 10.14
C GLY A 372 -12.09 11.66 11.66
N THR A 373 -11.82 10.54 12.34
CA THR A 373 -11.85 10.44 13.80
C THR A 373 -10.49 9.98 14.32
N LEU A 374 -9.89 10.77 15.20
CA LEU A 374 -8.73 10.36 15.99
C LEU A 374 -9.18 9.95 17.39
N ILE A 375 -8.83 8.73 17.80
CA ILE A 375 -9.08 8.21 19.14
C ILE A 375 -7.73 8.03 19.83
N VAL A 376 -7.56 8.65 20.99
CA VAL A 376 -6.33 8.56 21.79
C VAL A 376 -6.68 7.82 23.08
N LEU A 377 -6.30 6.54 23.20
CA LEU A 377 -6.77 5.70 24.31
C LEU A 377 -6.10 6.05 25.64
N GLY A 378 -4.82 6.43 25.61
CA GLY A 378 -4.00 6.67 26.79
C GLY A 378 -3.24 7.99 26.74
N ALA A 379 -2.11 8.06 27.43
CA ALA A 379 -1.29 9.26 27.44
C ALA A 379 -0.60 9.44 26.09
N SER A 380 -0.59 10.66 25.56
CA SER A 380 -0.01 10.95 24.23
C SER A 380 0.41 12.40 24.09
N ASN A 381 1.44 12.62 23.29
CA ASN A 381 1.81 13.94 22.80
C ASN A 381 1.49 14.03 21.31
N LEU A 382 0.59 14.95 20.97
CA LEU A 382 0.25 15.30 19.60
C LEU A 382 0.92 16.63 19.30
N ASN A 383 1.85 16.68 18.33
CA ASN A 383 2.57 17.93 18.09
C ASN A 383 1.62 19.05 17.60
N SER A 384 0.69 18.75 16.70
CA SER A 384 -0.45 19.63 16.35
C SER A 384 -1.61 18.81 15.81
N VAL A 385 -2.84 19.29 15.96
CA VAL A 385 -4.06 18.65 15.45
C VAL A 385 -4.91 19.69 14.73
N ASN A 386 -5.27 19.45 13.48
CA ASN A 386 -6.10 20.37 12.71
C ASN A 386 -6.87 19.67 11.57
N GLY A 387 -8.08 20.13 11.27
CA GLY A 387 -8.87 19.69 10.12
C GLY A 387 -9.56 18.35 10.28
N ILE A 388 -9.77 17.86 11.51
CA ILE A 388 -10.45 16.57 11.76
C ILE A 388 -11.87 16.75 12.28
N ALA A 389 -12.75 15.77 12.04
CA ALA A 389 -14.13 15.81 12.54
C ALA A 389 -14.17 15.65 14.06
N MET A 390 -13.40 14.70 14.58
CA MET A 390 -13.49 14.31 15.97
C MET A 390 -12.15 13.92 16.58
N LEU A 391 -11.87 14.44 17.78
CA LEU A 391 -10.79 13.99 18.65
C LEU A 391 -11.41 13.36 19.91
N LYS A 392 -11.17 12.08 20.14
CA LYS A 392 -11.56 11.39 21.39
C LYS A 392 -10.35 11.21 22.29
N VAL A 393 -10.42 11.74 23.51
CA VAL A 393 -9.35 11.73 24.51
C VAL A 393 -9.70 10.77 25.65
N GLY A 394 -8.92 9.70 25.77
CA GLY A 394 -9.14 8.57 26.66
C GLY A 394 -8.65 8.76 28.09
N ALA A 395 -8.13 7.66 28.64
CA ALA A 395 -7.83 7.53 30.07
C ALA A 395 -6.41 7.97 30.47
N GLY A 396 -5.66 8.60 29.58
CA GLY A 396 -4.37 9.22 29.90
C GLY A 396 -4.35 10.71 29.61
N ASN A 397 -3.34 11.40 30.15
CA ASN A 397 -3.13 12.82 29.86
C ASN A 397 -2.68 13.00 28.42
N VAL A 398 -3.38 13.83 27.67
CA VAL A 398 -3.05 14.15 26.29
C VAL A 398 -2.60 15.60 26.20
N THR A 399 -1.50 15.84 25.50
CA THR A 399 -0.99 17.19 25.25
C THR A 399 -1.00 17.49 23.77
N ILE A 400 -1.55 18.64 23.39
CA ILE A 400 -1.31 19.24 22.07
C ILE A 400 -0.16 20.24 22.22
N ALA A 401 0.93 20.07 21.48
CA ALA A 401 2.14 20.85 21.72
C ALA A 401 2.12 22.25 21.07
N LYS A 402 1.39 22.41 19.94
CA LYS A 402 1.33 23.67 19.18
C LYS A 402 -0.09 24.18 19.04
N GLY A 403 -0.26 25.47 19.35
CA GLY A 403 -1.54 26.21 19.27
C GLY A 403 -1.72 26.95 17.95
N GLY A 404 -2.50 28.03 18.00
CA GLY A 404 -3.00 28.75 16.83
C GLY A 404 -4.48 28.45 16.57
N ASP A 405 -4.94 28.72 15.35
CA ASP A 405 -6.30 28.43 14.95
C ASP A 405 -6.44 26.94 14.61
N VAL A 406 -7.26 26.25 15.40
CA VAL A 406 -7.42 24.80 15.37
C VAL A 406 -8.85 24.44 15.01
N LYS A 407 -9.02 23.75 13.89
CA LYS A 407 -10.31 23.23 13.43
C LYS A 407 -10.45 21.77 13.84
N ILE A 408 -11.28 21.52 14.85
CA ILE A 408 -11.70 20.17 15.23
C ILE A 408 -13.20 20.25 15.42
N GLY A 409 -13.99 19.46 14.70
CA GLY A 409 -15.46 19.53 14.80
C GLY A 409 -15.93 19.38 16.25
N GLU A 410 -15.46 18.34 16.92
CA GLU A 410 -15.67 18.14 18.35
C GLU A 410 -14.50 17.41 19.04
N ILE A 411 -14.16 17.86 20.25
CA ILE A 411 -13.31 17.11 21.17
C ILE A 411 -14.20 16.42 22.21
N GLN A 412 -14.03 15.12 22.40
CA GLN A 412 -14.77 14.35 23.40
C GLN A 412 -13.84 13.66 24.39
N GLY A 413 -14.18 13.69 25.67
CA GLY A 413 -13.60 12.78 26.64
C GLY A 413 -14.19 11.38 26.48
N THR A 414 -13.38 10.36 26.30
CA THR A 414 -13.76 8.96 26.60
C THR A 414 -13.23 8.53 27.96
N GLY A 415 -12.30 9.30 28.56
CA GLY A 415 -11.93 9.26 29.97
C GLY A 415 -12.13 10.61 30.68
N THR A 416 -11.62 10.70 31.92
CA THR A 416 -11.72 11.90 32.78
C THR A 416 -10.36 12.57 33.03
N ASN A 417 -9.38 12.30 32.17
CA ASN A 417 -8.03 12.84 32.32
C ASN A 417 -7.89 14.22 31.67
N THR A 418 -6.69 14.77 31.73
CA THR A 418 -6.42 16.14 31.28
C THR A 418 -6.03 16.18 29.82
N LEU A 419 -6.75 17.01 29.05
CA LEU A 419 -6.29 17.55 27.79
C LEU A 419 -5.56 18.88 28.06
N THR A 420 -4.25 18.88 27.83
CA THR A 420 -3.41 20.07 27.93
C THR A 420 -3.36 20.78 26.59
N LEU A 421 -3.83 22.03 26.60
CA LEU A 421 -3.93 22.90 25.44
C LEU A 421 -2.81 23.96 25.51
N PRO A 422 -2.06 24.16 24.43
CA PRO A 422 -0.90 25.03 24.40
C PRO A 422 -1.31 26.51 24.38
N ALA A 423 -0.32 27.39 24.43
CA ALA A 423 -0.55 28.84 24.32
C ALA A 423 -1.31 29.19 23.04
N ASN A 424 -2.26 30.12 23.16
CA ASN A 424 -3.08 30.63 22.05
C ASN A 424 -3.82 29.53 21.25
N PHE A 425 -4.32 28.50 21.92
CA PHE A 425 -5.13 27.45 21.28
C PHE A 425 -6.56 27.97 21.01
N ASN A 426 -6.87 28.29 19.74
CA ASN A 426 -8.15 28.83 19.31
C ASN A 426 -8.98 27.75 18.62
N LEU A 427 -9.86 27.09 19.37
CA LEU A 427 -10.71 26.02 18.85
C LEU A 427 -11.91 26.57 18.06
N ILE A 428 -11.90 26.28 16.76
CA ILE A 428 -13.05 26.34 15.87
C ILE A 428 -13.75 24.99 15.94
N GLY A 429 -14.66 24.84 16.90
CA GLY A 429 -15.15 23.53 17.34
C GLY A 429 -15.87 23.56 18.67
N SER A 430 -16.41 22.41 19.07
CA SER A 430 -17.03 22.22 20.39
C SER A 430 -16.26 21.20 21.22
N ILE A 431 -16.54 21.16 22.53
CA ILE A 431 -16.00 20.18 23.47
C ILE A 431 -17.18 19.52 24.18
N ASN A 432 -17.24 18.19 24.21
CA ASN A 432 -18.32 17.41 24.85
C ASN A 432 -19.75 17.92 24.54
N LYS A 433 -20.02 18.25 23.27
CA LYS A 433 -21.33 18.77 22.87
C LYS A 433 -22.30 17.63 22.64
N THR A 434 -21.93 16.67 21.80
CA THR A 434 -22.79 15.56 21.40
C THR A 434 -22.63 14.33 22.29
N GLY A 435 -21.53 14.24 23.04
CA GLY A 435 -21.24 13.14 23.96
C GLY A 435 -19.93 13.33 24.70
N GLY A 436 -19.61 12.41 25.61
CA GLY A 436 -18.31 12.33 26.27
C GLY A 436 -18.38 12.35 27.79
N GLN A 437 -17.36 11.75 28.40
CA GLN A 437 -17.08 11.79 29.83
C GLN A 437 -16.46 13.14 30.22
N ALA A 438 -16.32 13.37 31.52
CA ALA A 438 -15.88 14.62 32.12
C ALA A 438 -14.39 14.94 31.85
N LEU A 439 -14.06 15.28 30.61
CA LEU A 439 -12.72 15.64 30.18
C LEU A 439 -12.23 16.87 30.94
N LYS A 440 -11.04 16.81 31.53
CA LYS A 440 -10.42 17.96 32.18
C LYS A 440 -9.68 18.80 31.15
N LEU A 441 -9.82 20.11 31.22
CA LEU A 441 -9.26 21.05 30.25
C LEU A 441 -8.21 21.92 30.94
N ASN A 442 -7.02 22.01 30.36
CA ASN A 442 -5.95 22.85 30.87
C ASN A 442 -5.39 23.77 29.78
N PHE A 443 -5.82 25.03 29.77
CA PHE A 443 -5.31 26.07 28.87
C PHE A 443 -4.08 26.73 29.49
N THR A 444 -2.91 26.42 28.94
CA THR A 444 -1.62 26.76 29.58
C THR A 444 -1.23 28.24 29.48
N ASN A 445 -1.64 28.94 28.42
CA ASN A 445 -1.38 30.38 28.25
C ASN A 445 -2.27 30.99 27.15
N GLY A 446 -3.56 31.10 27.44
CA GLY A 446 -4.57 31.73 26.59
C GLY A 446 -5.11 30.84 25.48
N GLY A 447 -6.16 31.33 24.82
CA GLY A 447 -6.85 30.62 23.74
C GLY A 447 -8.33 30.99 23.65
N SER A 448 -9.06 30.24 22.83
CA SER A 448 -10.50 30.42 22.68
C SER A 448 -11.22 29.13 22.34
N VAL A 449 -12.50 29.05 22.65
CA VAL A 449 -13.41 28.03 22.13
C VAL A 449 -14.65 28.71 21.57
N SER A 450 -14.89 28.49 20.28
CA SER A 450 -16.02 29.09 19.55
C SER A 450 -17.34 28.36 19.79
N GLY A 451 -17.31 27.04 20.00
CA GLY A 451 -18.48 26.20 20.19
C GLY A 451 -18.81 25.96 21.67
N VAL A 452 -19.82 25.10 21.87
CA VAL A 452 -20.27 24.69 23.21
C VAL A 452 -19.16 23.93 23.92
N VAL A 453 -18.96 24.20 25.21
CA VAL A 453 -18.05 23.45 26.08
C VAL A 453 -18.85 22.74 27.16
N GLY A 454 -19.16 21.47 26.90
CA GLY A 454 -20.02 20.66 27.74
C GLY A 454 -21.50 21.03 27.62
N THR A 455 -22.35 20.05 27.92
CA THR A 455 -23.80 20.23 28.08
C THR A 455 -24.24 19.72 29.44
N ALA A 456 -25.51 19.89 29.82
CA ALA A 456 -26.02 19.33 31.07
C ALA A 456 -25.89 17.79 31.14
N ALA A 457 -26.00 17.11 29.99
CA ALA A 457 -25.82 15.65 29.92
C ALA A 457 -24.34 15.26 29.82
N ASN A 458 -23.51 16.09 29.18
CA ASN A 458 -22.12 15.80 28.86
C ASN A 458 -21.19 16.90 29.40
N SER A 459 -21.25 17.21 30.70
CA SER A 459 -20.41 18.27 31.28
C SER A 459 -18.92 17.95 31.15
N VAL A 460 -18.09 18.97 30.97
CA VAL A 460 -16.64 18.83 31.11
C VAL A 460 -16.25 18.70 32.58
N GLY A 461 -15.04 18.20 32.84
CA GLY A 461 -14.47 18.03 34.18
C GLY A 461 -13.92 19.34 34.75
N ASP A 462 -12.69 19.27 35.28
CA ASP A 462 -11.97 20.44 35.74
C ASP A 462 -11.64 21.36 34.56
N ILE A 463 -11.65 22.69 34.77
CA ILE A 463 -11.17 23.67 33.80
C ILE A 463 -10.11 24.54 34.46
N THR A 464 -8.91 24.57 33.90
CA THR A 464 -7.85 25.50 34.30
C THR A 464 -7.54 26.42 33.14
N THR A 465 -7.51 27.73 33.41
CA THR A 465 -7.07 28.73 32.44
C THR A 465 -5.89 29.54 32.97
N ALA A 466 -4.98 29.89 32.08
CA ALA A 466 -3.95 30.90 32.27
C ALA A 466 -3.94 31.81 31.04
N GLY A 467 -3.39 33.02 31.14
CA GLY A 467 -3.40 33.99 30.03
C GLY A 467 -4.79 34.48 29.62
N ALA A 468 -4.94 35.02 28.42
CA ALA A 468 -6.22 35.50 27.90
C ALA A 468 -7.03 34.36 27.27
N THR A 469 -8.11 33.92 27.92
CA THR A 469 -8.96 32.80 27.47
C THR A 469 -10.40 33.26 27.22
N SER A 470 -11.03 32.79 26.15
CA SER A 470 -12.43 33.15 25.83
C SER A 470 -13.29 31.95 25.44
N PHE A 471 -14.52 31.95 25.91
CA PHE A 471 -15.55 30.97 25.57
C PHE A 471 -16.72 31.71 24.92
N ALA A 472 -16.93 31.48 23.62
CA ALA A 472 -17.93 32.21 22.84
C ALA A 472 -19.36 31.66 23.02
N SER A 473 -19.49 30.43 23.54
CA SER A 473 -20.76 29.75 23.76
C SER A 473 -20.89 29.25 25.21
N SER A 474 -21.96 28.52 25.50
CA SER A 474 -22.25 28.00 26.83
C SER A 474 -21.15 27.05 27.32
N VAL A 475 -20.82 27.18 28.61
CA VAL A 475 -19.88 26.31 29.31
C VAL A 475 -20.60 25.58 30.44
N ASN A 476 -20.55 24.25 30.44
CA ASN A 476 -21.08 23.40 31.49
C ASN A 476 -19.98 22.47 32.02
N ALA A 477 -19.51 22.76 33.23
CA ALA A 477 -18.50 22.01 33.95
C ALA A 477 -19.07 21.38 35.23
N LYS A 478 -18.45 20.31 35.71
CA LYS A 478 -18.79 19.70 37.01
C LYS A 478 -17.62 19.52 37.97
N GLY A 479 -16.41 19.84 37.52
CA GLY A 479 -15.18 19.76 38.31
C GLY A 479 -14.78 21.09 38.97
N THR A 480 -13.54 21.14 39.44
CA THR A 480 -12.93 22.39 39.91
C THR A 480 -12.61 23.29 38.72
N VAL A 481 -13.04 24.55 38.79
CA VAL A 481 -12.72 25.55 37.77
C VAL A 481 -11.75 26.57 38.36
N THR A 482 -10.53 26.65 37.82
CA THR A 482 -9.51 27.62 38.21
C THR A 482 -9.28 28.61 37.07
N LEU A 483 -9.71 29.86 37.26
CA LEU A 483 -9.65 30.89 36.23
C LEU A 483 -8.48 31.86 36.49
N GLY A 484 -7.46 31.75 35.65
CA GLY A 484 -6.30 32.65 35.63
C GLY A 484 -6.37 33.66 34.47
N GLY A 485 -5.46 34.65 34.52
CA GLY A 485 -5.34 35.68 33.49
C GLY A 485 -6.63 36.45 33.23
N THR A 486 -6.94 36.74 31.96
CA THR A 486 -8.22 37.35 31.58
C THR A 486 -9.11 36.27 30.96
N THR A 487 -10.13 35.81 31.68
CA THR A 487 -11.07 34.81 31.18
C THR A 487 -12.42 35.46 30.86
N SER A 488 -13.02 35.13 29.71
CA SER A 488 -14.31 35.68 29.28
C SER A 488 -15.28 34.59 28.85
N PHE A 489 -16.55 34.74 29.25
CA PHE A 489 -17.67 33.89 28.86
C PHE A 489 -18.73 34.75 28.20
N ALA A 490 -18.94 34.55 26.89
CA ALA A 490 -19.93 35.30 26.12
C ALA A 490 -21.37 34.75 26.30
N ASP A 491 -21.52 33.55 26.83
CA ASP A 491 -22.80 32.91 27.13
C ASP A 491 -22.84 32.37 28.58
N THR A 492 -23.83 31.54 28.85
CA THR A 492 -24.13 30.95 30.15
C THR A 492 -22.97 30.10 30.65
N PHE A 493 -22.53 30.37 31.88
CA PHE A 493 -21.54 29.55 32.58
C PHE A 493 -22.23 28.78 33.71
N THR A 494 -22.17 27.46 33.66
CA THR A 494 -22.67 26.56 34.69
C THR A 494 -21.51 25.70 35.21
N ASN A 495 -21.29 25.71 36.52
CA ASN A 495 -20.35 24.82 37.20
C ASN A 495 -20.96 24.26 38.48
N THR A 496 -20.91 22.94 38.67
CA THR A 496 -21.35 22.34 39.94
C THR A 496 -20.23 22.19 40.96
N GLY A 497 -18.96 22.33 40.56
CA GLY A 497 -17.81 22.30 41.47
C GLY A 497 -17.39 23.68 41.97
N ALA A 498 -16.30 23.73 42.74
CA ALA A 498 -15.74 24.98 43.24
C ALA A 498 -15.12 25.82 42.12
N VAL A 499 -15.36 27.14 42.13
CA VAL A 499 -14.71 28.09 41.22
C VAL A 499 -13.68 28.91 41.99
N THR A 500 -12.42 28.85 41.56
CA THR A 500 -11.32 29.66 42.11
C THR A 500 -10.84 30.66 41.07
N LEU A 501 -10.75 31.93 41.45
CA LEU A 501 -10.20 32.98 40.62
C LEU A 501 -8.79 33.30 41.11
N ALA A 502 -7.80 33.08 40.24
CA ALA A 502 -6.41 33.27 40.59
C ALA A 502 -6.07 34.73 40.89
N LYS A 503 -5.00 34.96 41.66
CA LYS A 503 -4.60 36.30 42.06
C LYS A 503 -4.33 37.22 40.87
N GLY A 504 -4.96 38.39 40.88
CA GLY A 504 -4.85 39.38 39.80
C GLY A 504 -5.53 38.98 38.49
N SER A 505 -6.34 37.92 38.47
CA SER A 505 -7.12 37.54 37.29
C SER A 505 -8.32 38.47 37.08
N ILE A 506 -8.81 38.55 35.85
CA ILE A 506 -10.03 39.24 35.45
C ILE A 506 -10.96 38.21 34.82
N THR A 507 -12.17 38.09 35.35
CA THR A 507 -13.18 37.18 34.80
C THR A 507 -14.41 37.96 34.37
N ASN A 508 -14.81 37.82 33.10
CA ASN A 508 -15.96 38.51 32.51
C ASN A 508 -17.07 37.51 32.19
N PHE A 509 -18.27 37.72 32.74
CA PHE A 509 -19.46 36.95 32.43
C PHE A 509 -20.50 37.82 31.73
N ALA A 510 -20.78 37.55 30.45
CA ALA A 510 -21.74 38.33 29.67
C ALA A 510 -23.20 37.94 29.97
N LYS A 511 -23.45 36.70 30.41
CA LYS A 511 -24.79 36.17 30.70
C LYS A 511 -24.84 35.48 32.07
N ASN A 512 -25.88 34.68 32.28
CA ASN A 512 -26.17 33.98 33.53
C ASN A 512 -24.99 33.11 34.00
N VAL A 513 -24.79 33.12 35.31
CA VAL A 513 -23.78 32.33 36.01
C VAL A 513 -24.49 31.46 37.04
N THR A 514 -24.16 30.17 37.03
CA THR A 514 -24.58 29.22 38.06
C THR A 514 -23.35 28.50 38.57
N ALA A 515 -22.95 28.77 39.81
CA ALA A 515 -21.84 28.09 40.47
C ALA A 515 -22.17 27.83 41.94
N THR A 516 -21.61 26.77 42.51
CA THR A 516 -21.80 26.42 43.93
C THR A 516 -20.98 27.28 44.87
N SER A 517 -19.79 27.73 44.45
CA SER A 517 -18.98 28.67 45.22
C SER A 517 -17.99 29.42 44.33
N PHE A 518 -17.60 30.61 44.79
CA PHE A 518 -16.50 31.40 44.25
C PHE A 518 -15.49 31.71 45.34
N VAL A 519 -14.21 31.46 45.06
CA VAL A 519 -13.08 31.93 45.87
C VAL A 519 -12.28 32.93 45.03
N ALA A 520 -12.36 34.21 45.38
CA ALA A 520 -11.68 35.28 44.68
C ALA A 520 -10.42 35.73 45.46
N ASN A 521 -9.23 35.38 44.98
CA ASN A 521 -7.98 35.72 45.65
C ASN A 521 -7.44 37.10 45.20
N SER A 522 -8.13 38.19 45.51
CA SER A 522 -7.84 39.53 44.93
C SER A 522 -7.96 39.55 43.39
N ALA A 523 -8.95 38.82 42.87
CA ALA A 523 -9.32 38.81 41.45
C ALA A 523 -10.46 39.81 41.19
N THR A 524 -10.61 40.23 39.92
CA THR A 524 -11.72 41.08 39.46
C THR A 524 -12.77 40.22 38.77
N ILE A 525 -14.04 40.42 39.12
CA ILE A 525 -15.18 39.76 38.47
C ILE A 525 -16.09 40.84 37.88
N ASN A 526 -16.38 40.73 36.58
CA ASN A 526 -17.29 41.61 35.87
C ASN A 526 -18.52 40.83 35.41
N PHE A 527 -19.70 41.33 35.72
CA PHE A 527 -20.98 40.78 35.28
C PHE A 527 -21.65 41.75 34.32
N GLY A 528 -21.94 41.29 33.10
CA GLY A 528 -22.74 42.03 32.13
C GLY A 528 -24.25 41.93 32.37
N ASN A 529 -24.69 41.04 33.27
CA ASN A 529 -26.09 40.73 33.60
C ASN A 529 -26.23 40.31 35.08
N SER A 530 -27.36 39.70 35.47
CA SER A 530 -27.68 39.26 36.84
C SER A 530 -26.82 38.08 37.34
N LEU A 531 -26.48 38.09 38.64
CA LEU A 531 -25.76 37.02 39.36
C LEU A 531 -26.73 36.27 40.30
N ALA A 532 -26.72 34.94 40.26
CA ALA A 532 -27.50 34.09 41.17
C ALA A 532 -26.59 33.09 41.91
N PHE A 533 -26.62 33.10 43.25
CA PHE A 533 -26.01 32.08 44.09
C PHE A 533 -27.09 31.08 44.52
N ASN A 534 -26.93 29.81 44.20
CA ASN A 534 -27.80 28.76 44.72
C ASN A 534 -27.21 28.25 46.03
N SER A 535 -27.93 28.49 47.14
CA SER A 535 -27.60 28.00 48.48
C SER A 535 -27.95 26.52 48.65
#